data_AF-A0A3D8T5I4-F1
#
_entry.id   AF-A0A3D8T5I4-F1
#
_cell.length_a   1.000
_cell.length_b   1.000
_cell.length_c   1.000
_cell.angle_alpha   90.00
_cell.angle_beta   90.00
_cell.angle_gamma   90.00
#
_symmetry.space_group_name_H-M   'P 1'
#
loop_
_entity.id
_entity.type
_entity.pdbx_description
1 polymer ?
#
loop_
_entity_poly.entity_id
_entity_poly.type
_entity_poly.pdbx_seq_one_letter_code
_entity_poly.pdbx_strand_id
1 'polypeptide(L)'
;MAWDLSKAAWLYPLRVAFLAIFQGAGAWISGAFLVLGEGAAIVAALFEAFFVDETLVDIFDAVLVSEGQGDLVAASRVLYPQGDDVVKRLGKPTQSAVYSPFSLRQILEFILLLPLNFIPVAGTPMFLILTGYRGGPFHHWRYFQLLDLSKQQRKERIRKRQLQYTTFGTVALILQLVPVLSMFFLMSTAVGAAMWVVDIENRRPLLGERPERDAHYRDNDDTLA
;
A
#
# COMPACT_ATOMS: atom_id res chain seq x y z
N MET A 1 17.55 16.10 -11.66
CA MET A 1 16.71 17.26 -11.24
C MET A 1 16.92 17.45 -9.75
N ALA A 2 17.99 18.16 -9.39
CA ALA A 2 18.33 18.43 -8.00
C ALA A 2 17.32 19.43 -7.45
N TRP A 3 16.59 19.04 -6.41
CA TRP A 3 15.75 19.95 -5.65
C TRP A 3 16.69 20.97 -4.98
N ASP A 4 16.68 22.19 -5.49
CA ASP A 4 17.47 23.29 -4.96
C ASP A 4 16.87 23.75 -3.63
N LEU A 5 17.47 23.27 -2.53
CA LEU A 5 17.12 23.61 -1.15
C LEU A 5 17.16 25.13 -0.88
N SER A 6 17.82 25.91 -1.75
CA SER A 6 17.80 27.37 -1.64
C SER A 6 16.38 27.93 -1.72
N LYS A 7 15.50 27.37 -2.56
CA LYS A 7 14.14 27.91 -2.80
C LYS A 7 13.22 27.85 -1.58
N ALA A 8 13.39 26.85 -0.71
CA ALA A 8 12.64 26.75 0.54
C ALA A 8 13.13 27.79 1.58
N ALA A 9 14.42 28.11 1.58
CA ALA A 9 15.01 29.09 2.48
C ALA A 9 14.54 30.53 2.21
N TRP A 10 14.20 30.89 0.95
CA TRP A 10 13.66 32.22 0.62
C TRP A 10 12.28 32.49 1.22
N LEU A 11 11.49 31.44 1.55
CA LEU A 11 10.17 31.59 2.18
C LEU A 11 10.27 31.73 3.71
N TYR A 12 11.39 31.34 4.32
CA TYR A 12 11.62 31.48 5.75
C TYR A 12 11.43 32.92 6.28
N PRO A 13 12.05 33.96 5.68
CA PRO A 13 11.85 35.34 6.14
C PRO A 13 10.39 35.81 5.98
N LEU A 14 9.67 35.37 4.95
CA LEU A 14 8.25 35.67 4.77
C LEU A 14 7.38 35.05 5.87
N ARG A 15 7.69 33.80 6.25
CA ARG A 15 6.99 33.07 7.32
C ARG A 15 7.27 33.67 8.70
N VAL A 16 8.52 34.03 8.97
CA VAL A 16 8.92 34.73 10.19
C VAL A 16 8.25 36.11 10.26
N ALA A 17 8.17 36.84 9.14
CA ALA A 17 7.49 38.13 9.07
C ALA A 17 5.98 38.01 9.37
N PHE A 18 5.30 36.96 8.88
CA PHE A 18 3.91 36.70 9.21
C PHE A 18 3.72 36.36 10.70
N LEU A 19 4.56 35.47 11.25
CA LEU A 19 4.49 35.08 12.67
C LEU A 19 4.87 36.24 13.61
N ALA A 20 5.76 37.14 13.19
CA ALA A 20 6.19 38.30 13.96
C ALA A 20 5.05 39.30 14.24
N ILE A 21 4.03 39.33 13.38
CA ILE A 21 2.81 40.14 13.58
C ILE A 21 2.09 39.74 14.88
N PHE A 22 2.15 38.46 15.26
CA PHE A 22 1.44 37.93 16.43
C PHE A 22 2.36 37.65 17.63
N GLN A 23 3.65 37.39 17.41
CA GLN A 23 4.56 36.80 18.42
C GLN A 23 5.85 37.60 18.66
N GLY A 24 6.09 38.69 17.92
CA GLY A 24 7.28 39.53 18.07
C GLY A 24 8.60 38.76 17.90
N ALA A 25 9.55 38.94 18.82
CA ALA A 25 10.88 38.33 18.74
C ALA A 25 10.87 36.79 18.79
N GLY A 26 9.82 36.16 19.33
CA GLY A 26 9.67 34.70 19.40
C GLY A 26 9.40 34.03 18.04
N ALA A 27 9.02 34.81 17.02
CA ALA A 27 8.69 34.32 15.69
C ALA A 27 9.84 33.59 14.98
N TRP A 28 11.08 33.91 15.30
CA TRP A 28 12.26 33.21 14.77
C TRP A 28 12.36 31.77 15.27
N ILE A 29 12.06 31.55 16.56
CA ILE A 29 12.07 30.23 17.18
C ILE A 29 10.88 29.41 16.68
N SER A 30 9.67 29.98 16.70
CA SER A 30 8.46 29.33 16.16
C SER A 30 8.60 29.00 14.68
N GLY A 31 9.18 29.91 13.88
CA GLY A 31 9.45 29.68 12.46
C GLY A 31 10.49 28.58 12.23
N ALA A 32 11.52 28.48 13.07
CA ALA A 32 12.50 27.40 12.99
C ALA A 32 11.86 26.03 13.29
N PHE A 33 11.06 25.93 14.36
CA PHE A 33 10.31 24.70 14.66
C PHE A 33 9.32 24.33 13.55
N LEU A 34 8.68 25.31 12.92
CA LEU A 34 7.77 25.06 11.80
C LEU A 34 8.50 24.49 10.57
N VAL A 35 9.65 25.07 10.19
CA VAL A 35 10.46 24.54 9.06
C VAL A 35 11.05 23.18 9.38
N LEU A 36 11.53 22.97 10.60
CA LEU A 36 12.02 21.66 11.03
C LEU A 36 10.89 20.62 11.08
N GLY A 37 9.68 21.01 11.50
CA GLY A 37 8.50 20.17 11.50
C GLY A 37 8.03 19.79 10.09
N GLU A 38 8.00 20.74 9.16
CA GLU A 38 7.72 20.48 7.75
C GLU A 38 8.80 19.59 7.11
N GLY A 39 10.08 19.84 7.42
CA GLY A 39 11.19 19.00 6.96
C GLY A 39 11.10 17.58 7.51
N ALA A 40 10.81 17.42 8.79
CA ALA A 40 10.58 16.11 9.42
C ALA A 40 9.36 15.39 8.82
N ALA A 41 8.27 16.11 8.54
CA ALA A 41 7.09 15.55 7.89
C ALA A 41 7.38 15.08 6.46
N ILE A 42 8.16 15.84 5.69
CA ILE A 42 8.58 15.44 4.33
C ILE A 42 9.51 14.24 4.38
N VAL A 43 10.50 14.23 5.27
CA VAL A 43 11.43 13.10 5.44
C VAL A 43 10.68 11.85 5.90
N ALA A 44 9.77 11.97 6.85
CA ALA A 44 8.90 10.89 7.30
C ALA A 44 8.03 10.36 6.16
N ALA A 45 7.38 11.25 5.40
CA ALA A 45 6.57 10.87 4.25
C ALA A 45 7.39 10.17 3.15
N LEU A 46 8.64 10.58 2.93
CA LEU A 46 9.56 9.93 1.98
C LEU A 46 10.01 8.56 2.49
N PHE A 47 10.37 8.44 3.77
CA PHE A 47 10.72 7.16 4.38
C PHE A 47 9.53 6.19 4.35
N GLU A 48 8.35 6.68 4.66
CA GLU A 48 7.10 5.93 4.61
C GLU A 48 6.76 5.49 3.18
N ALA A 49 6.87 6.38 2.19
CA ALA A 49 6.54 6.07 0.82
C ALA A 49 7.50 5.06 0.14
N PHE A 50 8.80 5.08 0.47
CA PHE A 50 9.79 4.24 -0.21
C PHE A 50 10.15 2.94 0.54
N PHE A 51 10.30 2.97 1.87
CA PHE A 51 10.77 1.79 2.63
C PHE A 51 9.62 0.91 3.14
N VAL A 52 8.45 1.51 3.40
CA VAL A 52 7.36 0.76 4.01
C VAL A 52 6.68 -0.14 3.00
N ASP A 53 6.58 0.26 1.73
CA ASP A 53 5.98 -0.59 0.68
C ASP A 53 6.75 -1.92 0.51
N GLU A 54 8.09 -1.88 0.44
CA GLU A 54 8.92 -3.10 0.39
C GLU A 54 8.75 -3.96 1.65
N THR A 55 8.74 -3.32 2.83
CA THR A 55 8.58 -4.06 4.10
C THR A 55 7.20 -4.71 4.20
N LEU A 56 6.14 -4.06 3.70
CA LEU A 56 4.79 -4.62 3.67
C LEU A 56 4.68 -5.78 2.69
N VAL A 57 5.36 -5.71 1.53
CA VAL A 57 5.50 -6.86 0.62
C VAL A 57 6.19 -8.02 1.32
N ASP A 58 7.33 -7.78 1.98
CA ASP A 58 8.09 -8.85 2.63
C ASP A 58 7.27 -9.50 3.76
N ILE A 59 6.54 -8.72 4.56
CA ILE A 59 5.63 -9.27 5.58
C ILE A 59 4.53 -10.10 4.93
N PHE A 60 3.88 -9.56 3.89
CA PHE A 60 2.78 -10.23 3.21
C PHE A 60 3.24 -11.57 2.61
N ASP A 61 4.33 -11.55 1.85
CA ASP A 61 4.91 -12.74 1.21
C ASP A 61 5.43 -13.74 2.28
N ALA A 62 6.02 -13.26 3.38
CA ALA A 62 6.49 -14.12 4.47
C ALA A 62 5.33 -14.88 5.13
N VAL A 63 4.21 -14.21 5.39
CA VAL A 63 3.00 -14.85 5.95
C VAL A 63 2.44 -15.89 4.98
N LEU A 64 2.40 -15.61 3.67
CA LEU A 64 1.99 -16.61 2.69
C LEU A 64 2.90 -17.85 2.72
N VAL A 65 4.23 -17.64 2.78
CA VAL A 65 5.20 -18.75 2.84
C VAL A 65 5.06 -19.54 4.15
N SER A 66 4.87 -18.88 5.30
CA SER A 66 4.71 -19.56 6.59
C SER A 66 3.44 -20.40 6.65
N GLU A 67 2.36 -19.93 6.02
CA GLU A 67 1.06 -20.62 5.98
C GLU A 67 0.95 -21.66 4.84
N GLY A 68 2.08 -22.04 4.22
CA GLY A 68 2.11 -23.10 3.22
C GLY A 68 1.71 -22.67 1.80
N GLN A 69 1.47 -21.38 1.56
CA GLN A 69 1.13 -20.81 0.25
C GLN A 69 2.38 -20.38 -0.54
N GLY A 70 3.52 -21.05 -0.32
CA GLY A 70 4.81 -20.72 -0.95
C GLY A 70 4.78 -20.81 -2.47
N ASP A 71 4.01 -21.73 -3.04
CA ASP A 71 3.88 -21.88 -4.51
C ASP A 71 3.32 -20.63 -5.20
N LEU A 72 2.48 -19.85 -4.52
CA LEU A 72 1.94 -18.58 -5.04
C LEU A 72 3.03 -17.50 -5.11
N VAL A 73 3.92 -17.46 -4.11
CA VAL A 73 5.01 -16.50 -4.04
C VAL A 73 6.15 -16.89 -5.00
N ALA A 74 6.41 -18.20 -5.14
CA ALA A 74 7.45 -18.76 -6.01
C ALA A 74 7.31 -18.36 -7.48
N ALA A 75 6.08 -18.06 -7.94
CA ALA A 75 5.84 -17.58 -9.30
C ALA A 75 6.41 -16.17 -9.56
N SER A 76 6.60 -15.37 -8.50
CA SER A 76 7.02 -13.95 -8.59
C SER A 76 8.36 -13.64 -7.92
N ARG A 77 8.95 -14.63 -7.23
CA ARG A 77 10.18 -14.48 -6.44
C ARG A 77 10.90 -15.83 -6.37
N VAL A 78 12.23 -15.79 -6.43
CA VAL A 78 13.04 -17.00 -6.18
C VAL A 78 12.93 -17.34 -4.69
N LEU A 79 12.45 -18.54 -4.38
CA LEU A 79 12.46 -19.07 -3.02
C LEU A 79 13.71 -19.91 -2.79
N TYR A 80 14.34 -19.74 -1.64
CA TYR A 80 15.45 -20.58 -1.18
C TYR A 80 14.90 -21.61 -0.19
N PRO A 81 14.74 -22.89 -0.56
CA PRO A 81 14.11 -23.90 0.30
C PRO A 81 14.88 -24.17 1.60
N GLN A 82 16.17 -23.85 1.63
CA GLN A 82 17.13 -24.18 2.68
C GLN A 82 17.46 -23.01 3.64
N GLY A 83 16.67 -21.93 3.63
CA GLY A 83 16.89 -20.81 4.57
C GLY A 83 16.40 -21.15 5.98
N ASP A 84 17.24 -20.91 7.00
CA ASP A 84 16.93 -21.18 8.42
C ASP A 84 15.72 -20.38 8.96
N ASP A 85 15.32 -19.29 8.29
CA ASP A 85 14.25 -18.39 8.70
C ASP A 85 13.32 -18.07 7.52
N VAL A 86 12.01 -17.94 7.75
CA VAL A 86 10.98 -17.74 6.71
C VAL A 86 11.27 -16.51 5.87
N VAL A 87 11.72 -15.41 6.49
CA VAL A 87 12.11 -14.19 5.77
C VAL A 87 13.35 -14.42 4.90
N LYS A 88 14.32 -15.22 5.38
CA LYS A 88 15.53 -15.55 4.62
C LYS A 88 15.27 -16.53 3.46
N ARG A 89 14.14 -17.25 3.50
CA ARG A 89 13.68 -18.11 2.39
C ARG A 89 13.12 -17.29 1.23
N LEU A 90 12.76 -16.02 1.46
CA LEU A 90 12.40 -15.07 0.42
C LEU A 90 13.68 -14.51 -0.24
N GLY A 91 13.94 -14.86 -1.51
CA GLY A 91 15.08 -14.32 -2.26
C GLY A 91 14.92 -12.83 -2.63
N LYS A 92 15.62 -12.27 -3.61
CA LYS A 92 15.24 -10.93 -4.10
C LYS A 92 14.00 -11.02 -5.00
N PRO A 93 13.03 -10.09 -4.91
CA PRO A 93 11.89 -10.05 -5.84
C PRO A 93 12.39 -10.00 -7.29
N THR A 94 11.92 -10.90 -8.15
CA THR A 94 12.28 -10.93 -9.57
C THR A 94 11.39 -10.02 -10.42
N GLN A 95 10.26 -9.57 -9.86
CA GLN A 95 9.38 -8.55 -10.44
C GLN A 95 9.13 -7.42 -9.44
N SER A 96 8.78 -6.23 -9.96
CA SER A 96 8.40 -5.07 -9.14
C SER A 96 7.29 -5.46 -8.18
N ALA A 97 7.60 -5.49 -6.88
CA ALA A 97 6.68 -5.87 -5.84
C ALA A 97 6.16 -4.60 -5.18
N VAL A 98 4.94 -4.22 -5.56
CA VAL A 98 4.28 -3.04 -5.02
C VAL A 98 3.14 -3.53 -4.13
N TYR A 99 3.19 -3.19 -2.83
CA TYR A 99 2.14 -3.63 -1.89
C TYR A 99 0.81 -2.97 -2.25
N SER A 100 0.83 -1.66 -2.52
CA SER A 100 -0.33 -0.92 -3.05
C SER A 100 0.11 0.19 -4.01
N PRO A 101 -0.45 0.26 -5.23
CA PRO A 101 -0.06 1.28 -6.20
C PRO A 101 -0.53 2.66 -5.75
N PHE A 102 0.41 3.61 -5.74
CA PHE A 102 0.08 5.03 -5.59
C PHE A 102 -0.84 5.47 -6.73
N SER A 103 -1.99 6.06 -6.39
CA SER A 103 -3.01 6.46 -7.37
C SER A 103 -3.47 7.89 -7.12
N LEU A 104 -3.10 8.81 -8.01
CA LEU A 104 -3.59 10.20 -7.99
C LEU A 104 -5.12 10.28 -7.97
N ARG A 105 -5.78 9.29 -8.58
CA ARG A 105 -7.23 9.18 -8.55
C ARG A 105 -7.76 8.98 -7.13
N GLN A 106 -7.10 8.19 -6.28
CA GLN A 106 -7.52 8.02 -4.89
C GLN A 106 -7.40 9.33 -4.10
N ILE A 107 -6.32 10.08 -4.32
CA ILE A 107 -6.11 11.39 -3.66
C ILE A 107 -7.22 12.35 -4.08
N LEU A 108 -7.53 12.43 -5.37
CA LEU A 108 -8.61 13.27 -5.86
C LEU A 108 -9.97 12.81 -5.29
N GLU A 109 -10.23 11.51 -5.31
CA GLU A 109 -11.44 10.91 -4.73
C GLU A 109 -11.56 11.17 -3.22
N PHE A 110 -10.45 11.18 -2.48
CA PHE A 110 -10.39 11.53 -1.06
C PHE A 110 -10.71 13.01 -0.84
N ILE A 111 -10.09 13.92 -1.61
CA ILE A 111 -10.37 15.36 -1.55
C ILE A 111 -11.86 15.63 -1.83
N LEU A 112 -12.44 14.94 -2.81
CA LEU A 112 -13.87 15.05 -3.13
C LEU A 112 -14.78 14.49 -2.02
N LEU A 113 -14.29 13.57 -1.19
CA LEU A 113 -15.01 13.03 -0.04
C LEU A 113 -14.87 13.90 1.21
N LEU A 114 -13.85 14.77 1.31
CA LEU A 114 -13.63 15.62 2.49
C LEU A 114 -14.85 16.46 2.89
N PRO A 115 -15.59 17.11 1.96
CA PRO A 115 -16.78 17.90 2.32
C PRO A 115 -17.86 17.12 3.06
N LEU A 116 -17.85 15.77 2.96
CA LEU A 116 -18.79 14.93 3.67
C LEU A 116 -18.67 15.06 5.20
N ASN A 117 -17.49 15.38 5.71
CA ASN A 117 -17.25 15.60 7.14
C ASN A 117 -17.96 16.86 7.69
N PHE A 118 -18.48 17.75 6.83
CA PHE A 118 -19.28 18.89 7.27
C PHE A 118 -20.68 18.51 7.76
N ILE A 119 -21.13 17.28 7.47
CA ILE A 119 -22.39 16.76 8.01
C ILE A 119 -22.16 16.31 9.47
N PRO A 120 -22.78 16.96 10.47
CA PRO A 120 -22.59 16.57 11.87
C PRO A 120 -23.01 15.12 12.11
N VAL A 121 -22.26 14.40 12.93
CA VAL A 121 -22.50 13.00 13.36
C VAL A 121 -22.38 11.96 12.24
N ALA A 122 -23.02 12.15 11.09
CA ALA A 122 -23.06 11.18 9.99
C ALA A 122 -21.88 11.31 9.01
N GLY A 123 -21.26 12.49 8.92
CA GLY A 123 -20.22 12.79 7.95
C GLY A 123 -18.98 11.91 8.09
N THR A 124 -18.42 11.84 9.30
CA THR A 124 -17.20 11.07 9.57
C THR A 124 -17.38 9.56 9.38
N PRO A 125 -18.43 8.90 9.91
CA PRO A 125 -18.67 7.48 9.63
C PRO A 125 -18.83 7.20 8.13
N MET A 126 -19.59 8.04 7.41
CA MET A 126 -19.80 7.85 5.98
C MET A 126 -18.50 8.06 5.19
N PHE A 127 -17.69 9.05 5.58
CA PHE A 127 -16.37 9.29 5.01
C PHE A 127 -15.44 8.09 5.19
N LEU A 128 -15.36 7.53 6.40
CA LEU A 128 -14.53 6.36 6.68
C LEU A 128 -14.99 5.13 5.89
N ILE A 129 -16.30 4.86 5.82
CA ILE A 129 -16.85 3.71 5.07
C ILE A 129 -16.61 3.89 3.56
N LEU A 130 -16.84 5.08 2.99
CA LEU A 130 -16.61 5.33 1.57
C LEU A 130 -15.12 5.27 1.21
N THR A 131 -14.26 5.78 2.08
CA THR A 131 -12.81 5.67 1.91
C THR A 131 -12.36 4.21 2.02
N GLY A 132 -12.90 3.45 2.98
CA GLY A 132 -12.66 2.00 3.10
C GLY A 132 -13.20 1.20 1.93
N TYR A 133 -14.34 1.58 1.34
CA TYR A 133 -14.89 0.95 0.13
C TYR A 133 -13.93 1.07 -1.06
N ARG A 134 -13.30 2.24 -1.22
CA ARG A 134 -12.35 2.49 -2.31
C ARG A 134 -10.96 1.95 -1.99
N GLY A 135 -10.51 2.10 -0.74
CA GLY A 135 -9.19 1.73 -0.23
C GLY A 135 -9.01 0.23 0.03
N GLY A 136 -10.08 -0.45 0.46
CA GLY A 136 -10.05 -1.86 0.87
C GLY A 136 -9.41 -2.82 -0.14
N PRO A 137 -9.77 -2.77 -1.43
CA PRO A 137 -9.18 -3.65 -2.44
C PRO A 137 -7.66 -3.51 -2.62
N PHE A 138 -7.06 -2.40 -2.17
CA PHE A 138 -5.61 -2.18 -2.31
C PHE A 138 -4.77 -3.08 -1.39
N HIS A 139 -5.32 -3.52 -0.27
CA HIS A 139 -4.62 -4.46 0.64
C HIS A 139 -4.38 -5.85 0.03
N HIS A 140 -5.08 -6.20 -1.05
CA HIS A 140 -4.88 -7.43 -1.81
C HIS A 140 -4.20 -7.20 -3.17
N TRP A 141 -3.66 -6.00 -3.40
CA TRP A 141 -3.05 -5.70 -4.69
C TRP A 141 -1.87 -6.62 -4.99
N ARG A 142 -0.98 -6.84 -4.01
CA ARG A 142 0.11 -7.83 -4.11
C ARG A 142 -0.40 -9.20 -4.53
N TYR A 143 -1.44 -9.70 -3.89
CA TYR A 143 -2.06 -10.98 -4.26
C TYR A 143 -2.62 -11.00 -5.70
N PHE A 144 -3.25 -9.91 -6.16
CA PHE A 144 -3.68 -9.82 -7.56
C PHE A 144 -2.51 -9.82 -8.55
N GLN A 145 -1.35 -9.29 -8.17
CA GLN A 145 -0.12 -9.39 -8.95
C GLN A 145 0.43 -10.82 -8.96
N LEU A 146 0.44 -11.51 -7.81
CA LEU A 146 0.89 -12.91 -7.72
C LEU A 146 0.09 -13.86 -8.62
N LEU A 147 -1.20 -13.55 -8.82
CA LEU A 147 -2.10 -14.30 -9.70
C LEU A 147 -2.05 -13.87 -11.18
N ASP A 148 -1.28 -12.84 -11.51
CA ASP A 148 -1.20 -12.24 -12.85
C ASP A 148 -2.57 -11.93 -13.48
N LEU A 149 -3.50 -11.38 -12.68
CA LEU A 149 -4.88 -11.14 -13.13
C LEU A 149 -4.99 -9.97 -14.09
N SER A 150 -5.78 -10.14 -15.15
CA SER A 150 -6.17 -9.04 -16.02
C SER A 150 -6.99 -7.98 -15.26
N LYS A 151 -7.03 -6.74 -15.79
CA LYS A 151 -7.82 -5.64 -15.18
C LYS A 151 -9.30 -6.01 -15.01
N GLN A 152 -9.87 -6.77 -15.96
CA GLN A 152 -11.27 -7.20 -15.90
C GLN A 152 -11.48 -8.28 -14.82
N GLN A 153 -10.63 -9.31 -14.80
CA GLN A 153 -10.70 -10.39 -13.80
C GLN A 153 -10.55 -9.84 -12.37
N ARG A 154 -9.61 -8.92 -12.15
CA ARG A 154 -9.44 -8.23 -10.86
C ARG A 154 -10.69 -7.47 -10.46
N LYS A 155 -11.31 -6.69 -11.37
CA LYS A 155 -12.54 -5.95 -11.07
C LYS A 155 -13.68 -6.89 -10.69
N GLU A 156 -13.81 -8.02 -11.37
CA GLU A 156 -14.84 -9.01 -11.06
C GLU A 156 -14.61 -9.66 -9.69
N ARG A 157 -13.37 -10.07 -9.38
CA ARG A 157 -13.00 -10.62 -8.07
C ARG A 157 -13.24 -9.63 -6.93
N ILE A 158 -12.87 -8.37 -7.12
CA ILE A 158 -13.13 -7.30 -6.14
C ILE A 158 -14.64 -7.16 -5.93
N ARG A 159 -15.42 -7.10 -7.00
CA ARG A 159 -16.89 -6.94 -6.92
C ARG A 159 -17.56 -8.06 -6.14
N LYS A 160 -17.11 -9.31 -6.30
CA LYS A 160 -17.64 -10.49 -5.56
C LYS A 160 -17.47 -10.39 -4.05
N ARG A 161 -16.48 -9.63 -3.57
CA ARG A 161 -16.16 -9.50 -2.13
C ARG A 161 -16.14 -8.03 -1.67
N GLN A 162 -16.83 -7.15 -2.38
CA GLN A 162 -16.75 -5.71 -2.16
C GLN A 162 -17.09 -5.30 -0.71
N LEU A 163 -18.08 -5.96 -0.11
CA LEU A 163 -18.44 -5.70 1.29
C LEU A 163 -17.31 -6.08 2.25
N GLN A 164 -16.67 -7.24 2.04
CA GLN A 164 -15.53 -7.69 2.85
C GLN A 164 -14.35 -6.71 2.72
N TYR A 165 -14.05 -6.27 1.50
CA TYR A 165 -13.02 -5.24 1.27
C TYR A 165 -13.36 -3.93 1.95
N THR A 166 -14.62 -3.50 1.88
CA THR A 166 -15.08 -2.26 2.51
C THR A 166 -14.90 -2.33 4.03
N THR A 167 -15.34 -3.42 4.66
CA THR A 167 -15.18 -3.60 6.11
C THR A 167 -13.70 -3.67 6.50
N PHE A 168 -12.91 -4.48 5.79
CA PHE A 168 -11.47 -4.61 6.07
C PHE A 168 -10.75 -3.26 5.95
N GLY A 169 -10.94 -2.55 4.83
CA GLY A 169 -10.35 -1.23 4.60
C GLY A 169 -10.83 -0.19 5.61
N THR A 170 -12.11 -0.22 6.00
CA THR A 170 -12.64 0.72 7.01
C THR A 170 -12.00 0.47 8.38
N VAL A 171 -11.87 -0.78 8.80
CA VAL A 171 -11.22 -1.13 10.08
C VAL A 171 -9.74 -0.78 10.05
N ALA A 172 -9.03 -1.09 8.96
CA ALA A 172 -7.64 -0.72 8.78
C ALA A 172 -7.43 0.80 8.88
N LEU A 173 -8.28 1.59 8.20
CA LEU A 173 -8.26 3.05 8.29
C LEU A 173 -8.48 3.54 9.72
N ILE A 174 -9.48 3.00 10.43
CA ILE A 174 -9.77 3.38 11.83
C ILE A 174 -8.58 3.08 12.74
N LEU A 175 -7.94 1.92 12.60
CA LEU A 175 -6.77 1.55 13.39
C LEU A 175 -5.59 2.49 13.11
N GLN A 176 -5.41 2.89 11.84
CA GLN A 176 -4.37 3.84 11.44
C GLN A 176 -4.60 5.27 11.95
N LEU A 177 -5.82 5.62 12.38
CA LEU A 177 -6.09 6.94 13.00
C LEU A 177 -5.37 7.14 14.33
N VAL A 178 -4.88 6.07 14.97
CA VAL A 178 -4.13 6.15 16.23
C VAL A 178 -2.68 6.53 15.92
N PRO A 179 -2.22 7.79 16.13
CA PRO A 179 -0.98 8.28 15.54
C PRO A 179 0.28 7.55 16.00
N VAL A 180 0.32 7.11 17.25
CA VAL A 180 1.47 6.40 17.84
C VAL A 180 1.53 4.94 17.37
N LEU A 181 0.38 4.34 17.04
CA LEU A 181 0.26 2.93 16.66
C LEU A 181 0.04 2.75 15.16
N SER A 182 -0.01 3.82 14.37
CA SER A 182 -0.31 3.78 12.94
C SER A 182 0.61 2.83 12.18
N MET A 183 1.92 2.90 12.45
CA MET A 183 2.92 2.04 11.83
C MET A 183 2.74 0.58 12.25
N PHE A 184 2.51 0.31 13.54
CA PHE A 184 2.21 -1.04 14.01
C PHE A 184 0.97 -1.61 13.32
N PHE A 185 -0.10 -0.80 13.23
CA PHE A 185 -1.33 -1.21 12.60
C PHE A 185 -1.18 -1.40 11.09
N LEU A 186 -0.36 -0.60 10.41
CA LEU A 186 -0.01 -0.77 9.01
C LEU A 186 0.62 -2.14 8.75
N MET A 187 1.60 -2.54 9.56
CA MET A 187 2.24 -3.86 9.46
C MET A 187 1.27 -4.99 9.80
N SER A 188 0.50 -4.84 10.88
CA SER A 188 -0.52 -5.84 11.26
C SER A 188 -1.63 -5.98 10.22
N THR A 189 -1.95 -4.90 9.49
CA THR A 189 -2.91 -4.92 8.39
C THR A 189 -2.36 -5.72 7.22
N ALA A 190 -1.06 -5.63 6.91
CA ALA A 190 -0.45 -6.48 5.90
C ALA A 190 -0.48 -7.97 6.29
N VAL A 191 -0.19 -8.30 7.56
CA VAL A 191 -0.36 -9.66 8.09
C VAL A 191 -1.81 -10.13 7.94
N GLY A 192 -2.79 -9.31 8.36
CA GLY A 192 -4.21 -9.65 8.26
C GLY A 192 -4.68 -9.82 6.81
N ALA A 193 -4.18 -9.02 5.88
CA ALA A 193 -4.45 -9.16 4.45
C ALA A 193 -3.87 -10.48 3.89
N ALA A 194 -2.65 -10.84 4.28
CA ALA A 194 -2.03 -12.11 3.88
C ALA A 194 -2.78 -13.32 4.44
N MET A 195 -3.15 -13.29 5.73
CA MET A 195 -3.98 -14.34 6.35
C MET A 195 -5.35 -14.46 5.67
N TRP A 196 -5.95 -13.33 5.26
CA TRP A 196 -7.20 -13.38 4.50
C TRP A 196 -7.00 -14.05 3.12
N VAL A 197 -5.87 -13.83 2.46
CA VAL A 197 -5.53 -14.56 1.22
C VAL A 197 -5.32 -16.04 1.45
N VAL A 198 -4.64 -16.44 2.53
CA VAL A 198 -4.49 -17.85 2.93
C VAL A 198 -5.86 -18.50 3.09
N ASP A 199 -6.80 -17.84 3.76
CA ASP A 199 -8.18 -18.31 3.89
C ASP A 199 -8.92 -18.44 2.55
N ILE A 200 -8.66 -17.54 1.60
CA ILE A 200 -9.24 -17.60 0.25
C ILE A 200 -8.71 -18.82 -0.51
N GLU A 201 -7.39 -19.06 -0.45
CA GLU A 201 -6.75 -20.15 -1.19
C GLU A 201 -7.00 -21.52 -0.54
N ASN A 202 -7.05 -21.61 0.79
CA ASN A 202 -7.40 -22.84 1.51
C ASN A 202 -8.85 -23.29 1.22
N ARG A 203 -9.76 -22.35 0.96
CA ARG A 203 -11.15 -22.65 0.57
C ARG A 203 -11.31 -22.92 -0.92
N ARG A 204 -10.25 -22.77 -1.72
CA ARG A 204 -10.26 -23.13 -3.13
C ARG A 204 -10.20 -24.66 -3.21
N PRO A 205 -11.15 -25.33 -3.88
CA PRO A 205 -11.11 -26.78 -4.04
C PRO A 205 -9.76 -27.20 -4.61
N LEU A 206 -9.12 -28.21 -4.02
CA LEU A 206 -7.82 -28.76 -4.47
C LEU A 206 -7.88 -29.46 -5.85
N LEU A 207 -8.94 -29.27 -6.62
CA LEU A 207 -9.19 -29.89 -7.92
C LEU A 207 -9.82 -28.84 -8.86
N GLY A 208 -9.10 -28.45 -9.90
CA GLY A 208 -9.64 -27.70 -11.05
C GLY A 208 -8.89 -26.41 -11.37
N GLU A 209 -7.98 -26.50 -12.35
CA GLU A 209 -7.51 -25.41 -13.20
C GLU A 209 -6.91 -24.19 -12.47
N ARG A 210 -5.60 -24.26 -12.22
CA ARG A 210 -4.79 -23.09 -12.60
C ARG A 210 -5.15 -22.87 -14.07
N PRO A 211 -5.65 -21.69 -14.50
CA PRO A 211 -5.82 -21.45 -15.93
C PRO A 211 -4.51 -21.86 -16.58
N GLU A 212 -4.59 -22.84 -17.48
CA GLU A 212 -3.45 -23.27 -18.26
C GLU A 212 -2.74 -22.00 -18.68
N ARG A 213 -1.48 -21.86 -18.26
CA ARG A 213 -0.62 -20.87 -18.89
C ARG A 213 -0.75 -21.20 -20.36
N ASP A 214 -1.37 -20.29 -21.12
CA ASP A 214 -1.49 -20.42 -22.55
C ASP A 214 -0.12 -20.84 -23.05
N ALA A 215 -0.03 -22.13 -23.39
CA ALA A 215 1.04 -22.68 -24.16
C ALA A 215 0.88 -21.99 -25.49
N HIS A 216 1.50 -20.81 -25.62
CA HIS A 216 1.80 -20.23 -26.91
C HIS A 216 2.86 -21.14 -27.53
N TYR A 217 2.35 -22.24 -28.08
CA TYR A 217 2.93 -23.03 -29.12
C TYR A 217 3.30 -22.05 -30.24
N ARG A 218 4.61 -21.87 -30.42
CA ARG A 218 5.16 -21.35 -31.67
C ARG A 218 6.35 -22.22 -32.01
N ASP A 219 6.05 -23.48 -32.25
CA ASP A 219 6.91 -24.37 -33.01
C ASP A 219 6.20 -24.65 -34.33
N ASN A 220 6.62 -23.94 -35.38
CA ASN A 220 6.92 -24.50 -36.69
C ASN A 220 7.51 -23.38 -37.56
N ASP A 221 8.80 -23.49 -37.87
CA ASP A 221 9.25 -23.77 -39.24
C ASP A 221 10.78 -23.74 -39.25
N ASP A 222 11.38 -24.88 -38.93
CA ASP A 222 12.58 -25.29 -39.66
C ASP A 222 12.11 -25.94 -40.98
N THR A 223 12.84 -25.64 -42.06
CA THR A 223 12.77 -26.15 -43.44
C THR A 223 11.90 -25.36 -44.43
N LEU A 224 12.54 -24.44 -45.16
CA LEU A 224 12.77 -24.49 -46.63
C LEU A 224 13.48 -23.21 -47.12
N ALA A 225 14.82 -23.25 -47.16
CA ALA A 225 15.69 -22.64 -48.19
C ALA A 225 17.14 -23.09 -47.97
#